data_AF-A0A7Y5WXC5-F1
#
_entry.id   AF-A0A7Y5WXC5-F1
#
_cell.length_a   1.000
_cell.length_b   1.000
_cell.length_c   1.000
_cell.angle_alpha   90.00
_cell.angle_beta   90.00
_cell.angle_gamma   90.00
#
_symmetry.space_group_name_H-M   'P 1'
#
loop_
_entity.id
_entity.type
_entity.pdbx_description
1 polymer ?
#
loop_
_entity_poly.entity_id
_entity_poly.type
_entity_poly.pdbx_seq_one_letter_code
_entity_poly.pdbx_strand_id
1 'polypeptide(L)' 'MDEIYRLLVEFEEQLERLHAQGQLTANAQQLFREFADEVERRTGTDRRRTPRGTIDRRRNAC' A
#
# COMPACT_ATOMS: atom_id res chain seq x y z
N MET A 1 -12.84 -11.27 -13.79
CA MET A 1 -11.50 -11.66 -14.24
C MET A 1 -11.18 -10.67 -15.36
N ASP A 2 -10.57 -9.50 -15.16
CA ASP A 2 -9.22 -9.35 -14.59
C ASP A 2 -8.82 -7.90 -14.28
N GLU A 3 -9.74 -6.98 -13.95
CA GLU A 3 -9.28 -5.61 -13.62
C GLU A 3 -8.37 -5.55 -12.39
N ILE A 4 -8.63 -6.39 -11.38
CA ILE A 4 -7.76 -6.54 -10.21
C ILE A 4 -6.46 -7.27 -10.59
N TYR A 5 -6.54 -8.26 -11.48
CA TYR A 5 -5.35 -8.97 -11.98
C TYR A 5 -4.45 -8.05 -12.80
N ARG A 6 -5.00 -7.17 -13.63
CA ARG A 6 -4.22 -6.14 -14.34
C ARG A 6 -3.52 -5.20 -13.36
N LEU A 7 -4.23 -4.78 -12.32
CA LEU A 7 -3.65 -3.92 -11.29
C LEU A 7 -2.51 -4.62 -10.53
N LEU A 8 -2.64 -5.92 -10.27
CA LEU A 8 -1.58 -6.73 -9.65
C LEU A 8 -0.34 -6.81 -10.55
N VAL A 9 -0.52 -7.05 -11.86
CA VAL A 9 0.58 -7.08 -12.82
C VAL A 9 1.27 -5.71 -12.91
N GLU A 10 0.52 -4.62 -12.99
CA GLU A 10 1.09 -3.26 -13.00
C GLU A 10 1.88 -2.96 -11.71
N PHE A 11 1.39 -3.42 -10.56
CA PHE A 11 2.09 -3.27 -9.29
C PHE A 11 3.39 -4.08 -9.22
N GLU A 12 3.38 -5.32 -9.71
CA GLU A 12 4.58 -6.16 -9.81
C GLU A 12 5.64 -5.53 -10.72
N GLU A 13 5.27 -5.03 -11.89
CA GLU A 13 6.19 -4.34 -12.80
C GLU A 13 6.82 -3.09 -12.15
N GLN A 14 6.05 -2.34 -11.36
CA GLN A 14 6.55 -1.16 -10.65
C GLN A 14 7.52 -1.56 -9.53
N LEU A 15 7.25 -2.64 -8.80
CA LEU A 15 8.18 -3.18 -7.80
C LEU A 15 9.50 -3.62 -8.43
N GLU A 16 9.46 -4.32 -9.56
CA GLU A 16 10.65 -4.76 -10.28
C GLU A 16 11.50 -3.58 -10.75
N ARG A 17 10.87 -2.53 -11.29
CA ARG A 17 11.57 -1.30 -11.69
C ARG A 17 12.25 -0.61 -10.51
N LEU A 18 11.56 -0.46 -9.39
CA LEU A 18 12.14 0.15 -8.19
C LEU A 18 13.26 -0.69 -7.60
N HIS A 19 13.16 -2.03 -7.67
CA HIS A 19 14.21 -2.94 -7.25
C HIS A 19 15.45 -2.79 -8.13
N ALA A 20 15.28 -2.76 -9.45
CA ALA A 20 16.38 -2.53 -10.40
C ALA A 20 17.06 -1.18 -10.21
N GLN A 21 16.32 -0.16 -9.76
CA GLN A 21 16.85 1.18 -9.45
C GLN A 21 17.48 1.30 -8.06
N GLY A 22 17.39 0.26 -7.22
CA GLY A 22 17.85 0.31 -5.82
C GLY A 22 17.00 1.24 -4.94
N GLN A 23 15.78 1.58 -5.38
CA GLN A 23 14.88 2.54 -4.73
C GLN A 23 13.68 1.88 -4.06
N LEU A 24 13.62 0.54 -4.06
CA LEU A 24 12.51 -0.24 -3.51
C LEU A 24 12.22 0.10 -2.06
N THR A 25 13.23 0.10 -1.19
CA THR A 25 13.06 0.38 0.25
C THR A 25 12.53 1.78 0.54
N ALA A 26 12.89 2.78 -0.29
CA ALA A 26 12.43 4.15 -0.11
C ALA A 26 10.98 4.35 -0.56
N ASN A 27 10.52 3.60 -1.56
CA ASN A 27 9.25 3.86 -2.25
C ASN A 27 8.19 2.77 -2.04
N ALA A 28 8.54 1.57 -1.55
CA ALA A 28 7.62 0.44 -1.44
C ALA A 28 6.36 0.77 -0.63
N GLN A 29 6.49 1.46 0.52
CA GLN A 29 5.33 1.80 1.36
C GLN A 29 4.33 2.73 0.67
N GLN A 30 4.82 3.67 -0.15
CA GLN A 30 3.96 4.55 -0.91
C GLN A 30 3.27 3.78 -2.04
N LEU A 31 4.05 2.98 -2.78
CA LEU A 31 3.53 2.16 -3.88
C LEU A 31 2.43 1.19 -3.41
N PHE A 32 2.63 0.51 -2.28
CA PHE A 32 1.63 -0.36 -1.67
C PHE A 32 0.35 0.39 -1.29
N ARG A 33 0.47 1.65 -0.83
CA ARG A 33 -0.70 2.45 -0.47
C ARG A 33 -1.50 2.83 -1.71
N GLU A 34 -0.83 3.29 -2.76
CA GLU A 34 -1.49 3.64 -4.03
C GLU A 34 -2.19 2.43 -4.65
N PHE A 35 -1.55 1.26 -4.62
CA PHE A 35 -2.17 0.01 -5.03
C PHE A 35 -3.41 -0.34 -4.19
N ALA A 36 -3.31 -0.27 -2.86
CA ALA A 36 -4.42 -0.56 -1.97
C ALA A 36 -5.61 0.39 -2.18
N ASP A 37 -5.35 1.69 -2.31
CA ASP A 37 -6.38 2.70 -2.56
C ASP A 37 -7.12 2.42 -3.89
N GLU A 38 -6.38 2.01 -4.93
CA GLU A 38 -6.96 1.69 -6.24
C GLU A 38 -7.74 0.37 -6.24
N VAL A 39 -7.28 -0.65 -5.50
CA VAL A 39 -8.06 -1.88 -5.26
C VAL A 39 -9.36 -1.55 -4.53
N GLU A 40 -9.30 -0.74 -3.47
CA GLU A 40 -10.48 -0.34 -2.69
C GLU A 40 -11.49 0.42 -3.56
N ARG A 41 -11.02 1.37 -4.37
CA ARG A 41 -11.85 2.15 -5.30
C ARG A 41 -12.58 1.25 -6.30
N ARG A 42 -11.90 0.24 -6.85
CA ARG A 42 -12.47 -0.66 -7.86
C ARG A 42 -13.35 -1.75 -7.28
N THR A 43 -13.07 -2.19 -6.06
CA THR A 43 -13.86 -3.23 -5.37
C THR A 43 -15.05 -2.66 -4.61
N GLY A 44 -15.16 -1.33 -4.49
CA GLY A 44 -16.24 -0.67 -3.74
C GLY A 44 -16.15 -0.92 -2.23
N THR A 45 -14.99 -1.38 -1.75
CA THR A 45 -14.77 -1.67 -0.34
C THR A 45 -14.43 -0.37 0.37
N ASP A 46 -15.42 0.50 0.58
CA ASP A 46 -15.30 1.67 1.45
C ASP A 46 -15.18 1.18 2.90
N ARG A 47 -13.96 0.76 3.30
CA ARG A 47 -13.62 0.73 4.71
C ARG A 47 -13.48 2.18 5.12
N ARG A 48 -14.61 2.80 5.49
CA ARG A 48 -14.69 4.05 6.25
C ARG A 48 -13.46 4.14 7.13
N ARG A 49 -12.56 5.08 6.80
CA ARG A 49 -11.34 5.41 7.54
C ARG A 49 -11.50 5.00 8.99
N THR A 50 -10.94 3.86 9.38
CA THR A 50 -10.57 3.72 10.78
C THR A 50 -9.50 4.79 10.95
N PRO A 51 -9.71 5.83 11.77
CA PRO A 51 -8.64 6.77 12.06
C PRO A 51 -7.49 5.90 12.52
N ARG A 52 -6.35 5.99 11.83
CA ARG A 52 -5.10 5.36 12.29
C ARG A 52 -5.01 5.70 13.76
N GLY A 53 -5.19 4.69 14.61
CA GLY A 53 -4.99 4.84 16.04
C GLY A 53 -3.62 5.45 16.18
N THR A 54 -3.57 6.69 16.68
CA THR A 54 -2.36 7.26 17.23
C THR A 54 -1.77 6.20 18.13
N ILE A 55 -0.61 5.66 17.74
CA ILE A 55 0.18 4.78 18.59
C ILE A 55 0.48 5.63 19.83
N ASP A 56 -0.29 5.42 20.89
CA ASP A 56 -0.09 6.11 22.16
C ASP A 56 1.22 5.61 22.72
N ARG A 57 2.25 6.45 22.58
CA ARG A 57 3.61 6.21 23.08
C ARG A 57 3.67 6.46 24.59
N ARG A 58 2.70 5.97 25.35
CA ARG A 58 2.67 6.09 26.81
C ARG A 58 2.86 4.74 27.49
N ARG A 59 3.94 4.70 28.28
CA ARG A 59 4.25 3.79 29.40
C ARG A 59 4.75 2.41 28.94
N ASN A 60 5.94 1.96 29.30
CA ASN A 60 6.48 1.97 30.65
C ASN A 60 7.94 2.46 30.71
N ALA A 61 8.14 3.57 31.42
CA ALA A 61 9.29 3.72 32.28
C ALA A 61 8.80 3.31 33.68
N CYS A 62 9.32 2.20 34.18
CA CYS A 62 9.50 1.84 35.59
C CYS A 62 10.50 0.68 35.60
#